data_AF-A0A6J4EB26-F1
#
_entry.id   AF-A0A6J4EB26-F1
#
_cell.length_a   1.000
_cell.length_b   1.000
_cell.length_c   1.000
_cell.angle_alpha   90.00
_cell.angle_beta   90.00
_cell.angle_gamma   90.00
#
_symmetry.space_group_name_H-M   'P 1'
#
loop_
_entity.id
_entity.type
_entity.pdbx_description
1 polymer ?
#
loop_
_entity_poly.entity_id
_entity_poly.type
_entity_poly.pdbx_seq_one_letter_code
_entity_poly.pdbx_strand_id
1 'polypeptide(L)'
;MHHLLIRNARLVNEGCEWEADLLVHNGRIERIDCSISARPDVRVIDTNGQYLLPGMIDDQVHFRDPGAPHKGTFLSESRAALAGGVTSVMDMPNTQPPTLGLEALAAKERRAAACSSVNYGFHFGVSRDNLDTVARLDPERVAGVKVFMGASTGNLLVDDEASLERLFRDCPTLLLAHCEDTPRIREREAQWAAGYGDAIPPDAHP
;
A
#
# COMPACT_ATOMS: atom_id res chain seq x y z
N MET A 1 17.50 -25.04 -1.27
CA MET A 1 17.24 -24.15 -0.12
C MET A 1 18.27 -23.04 -0.18
N HIS A 2 17.85 -21.78 -0.04
CA HIS A 2 18.71 -20.63 -0.25
C HIS A 2 19.15 -20.07 1.10
N HIS A 3 20.44 -20.19 1.40
CA HIS A 3 21.09 -19.46 2.49
C HIS A 3 21.73 -18.20 1.91
N LEU A 4 21.45 -17.06 2.53
CA LEU A 4 22.03 -15.78 2.19
C LEU A 4 22.65 -15.18 3.45
N LEU A 5 23.91 -14.79 3.37
CA LEU A 5 24.62 -14.09 4.43
C LEU A 5 24.99 -12.69 3.94
N ILE A 6 24.44 -11.68 4.61
CA ILE A 6 24.75 -10.28 4.40
C ILE A 6 25.79 -9.89 5.47
N ARG A 7 26.93 -9.34 5.07
CA ARG A 7 28.07 -9.08 5.96
C ARG A 7 28.50 -7.64 6.04
N ASN A 8 29.19 -7.32 7.14
CA ASN A 8 29.82 -6.03 7.39
C ASN A 8 28.82 -4.87 7.22
N ALA A 9 27.56 -5.09 7.63
CA ALA A 9 26.49 -4.12 7.43
C ALA A 9 26.34 -3.22 8.66
N ARG A 10 25.98 -1.96 8.42
CA ARG A 10 25.45 -1.05 9.46
C ARG A 10 23.96 -1.28 9.57
N LEU A 11 23.55 -2.19 10.45
CA LEU A 11 22.17 -2.58 10.62
C LEU A 11 21.42 -1.50 11.39
N VAL A 12 20.28 -1.06 10.85
CA VAL A 12 19.38 -0.10 11.50
C VAL A 12 18.07 -0.80 11.83
N ASN A 13 17.73 -0.89 13.11
CA ASN A 13 16.43 -1.44 13.53
C ASN A 13 15.97 -0.76 14.83
N GLU A 14 14.68 -0.38 14.88
CA GLU A 14 14.02 0.13 16.08
C GLU A 14 14.77 1.27 16.80
N GLY A 15 15.34 2.20 16.01
CA GLY A 15 16.07 3.36 16.53
C GLY A 15 17.53 3.10 16.94
N CYS A 16 18.00 1.86 16.78
CA CYS A 16 19.39 1.46 17.03
C CYS A 16 20.15 1.29 15.71
N GLU A 17 21.45 1.59 15.75
CA GLU A 17 22.39 1.34 14.66
C GLU A 17 23.61 0.58 15.21
N TRP A 18 23.98 -0.53 14.58
CA TRP A 18 25.19 -1.29 14.95
C TRP A 18 25.76 -2.09 13.78
N GLU A 19 27.03 -2.46 13.87
CA GLU A 19 27.67 -3.34 12.88
C GLU A 19 27.30 -4.81 13.15
N ALA A 20 26.81 -5.51 12.14
CA ALA A 20 26.47 -6.92 12.24
C ALA A 20 26.43 -7.63 10.87
N ASP A 21 26.49 -8.95 10.96
CA ASP A 21 26.15 -9.88 9.89
C ASP A 21 24.70 -10.37 10.09
N LEU A 22 23.99 -10.62 8.98
CA LEU A 22 22.63 -11.16 8.97
C LEU A 22 22.56 -12.40 8.08
N LEU A 23 22.16 -13.52 8.68
CA LEU A 23 21.93 -14.80 8.00
C LEU A 23 20.43 -14.99 7.75
N VAL A 24 20.09 -15.22 6.49
CA VAL A 24 18.75 -15.59 6.03
C VAL A 24 18.73 -17.05 5.61
N HIS A 25 17.74 -17.79 6.09
CA HIS A 25 17.47 -19.16 5.69
C HIS A 25 15.99 -19.29 5.29
N ASN A 26 15.76 -19.77 4.07
CA ASN A 26 14.41 -19.96 3.51
C ASN A 26 13.51 -18.72 3.63
N GLY A 27 14.08 -17.55 3.33
CA GLY A 27 13.36 -16.28 3.33
C GLY A 27 13.05 -15.71 4.73
N ARG A 28 13.58 -16.31 5.79
CA ARG A 28 13.46 -15.82 7.17
C ARG A 28 14.82 -15.48 7.73
N ILE A 29 14.87 -14.45 8.57
CA ILE A 29 16.07 -14.12 9.34
C ILE A 29 16.31 -15.26 10.33
N GLU A 30 17.45 -15.94 10.20
CA GLU A 30 17.86 -17.04 11.07
C GLU A 30 18.72 -16.54 12.22
N ARG A 31 19.63 -15.61 11.95
CA ARG A 31 20.59 -15.09 12.94
C ARG A 31 21.07 -13.70 12.56
N ILE A 32 21.27 -12.86 13.58
CA ILE A 32 22.00 -11.60 13.52
C ILE A 32 23.12 -11.68 14.57
N ASP A 33 24.36 -11.40 14.18
CA ASP A 33 25.51 -11.49 15.09
C ASP A 33 26.64 -10.55 14.64
N CYS A 34 27.64 -10.29 15.49
CA CYS A 34 28.77 -9.43 15.13
C CYS A 34 29.65 -10.03 14.03
N SER A 35 29.68 -11.36 13.91
CA SER A 35 30.40 -12.06 12.84
C SER A 35 29.83 -13.47 12.65
N ILE A 36 29.50 -13.82 11.41
CA ILE A 36 28.97 -15.15 11.06
C ILE A 36 29.89 -15.82 10.04
N SER A 37 30.45 -16.97 10.40
CA SER A 37 31.28 -17.79 9.51
C SER A 37 30.50 -18.26 8.27
N ALA A 38 31.11 -18.15 7.09
CA ALA A 38 30.46 -18.55 5.84
C ALA A 38 30.57 -20.05 5.74
N ARG A 39 29.45 -20.72 5.45
CA ARG A 39 29.48 -22.10 5.01
C ARG A 39 29.56 -22.14 3.48
N PRO A 40 30.15 -23.18 2.87
CA PRO A 40 30.37 -23.24 1.42
C PRO A 40 29.09 -23.12 0.57
N ASP A 41 27.94 -23.44 1.13
CA ASP A 41 26.61 -23.46 0.51
C ASP A 41 25.83 -22.15 0.67
N VAL A 42 26.44 -21.12 1.28
CA VAL A 42 25.80 -19.85 1.58
C VAL A 42 26.22 -18.79 0.55
N ARG A 43 25.25 -18.15 -0.10
CA ARG A 43 25.53 -16.96 -0.90
C ARG A 43 25.92 -15.82 0.02
N VAL A 44 27.06 -15.19 -0.21
CA VAL A 44 27.54 -14.06 0.59
C VAL A 44 27.36 -12.75 -0.17
N ILE A 45 26.83 -11.74 0.49
CA ILE A 45 26.82 -10.34 0.06
C ILE A 45 27.62 -9.55 1.10
N ASP A 46 28.78 -9.03 0.70
CA ASP A 46 29.53 -8.10 1.53
C ASP A 46 29.03 -6.68 1.24
N THR A 47 28.51 -6.01 2.26
CA THR A 47 27.96 -4.66 2.14
C THR A 47 29.01 -3.56 2.28
N ASN A 48 30.23 -3.91 2.71
CA ASN A 48 31.34 -2.97 2.89
C ASN A 48 30.95 -1.71 3.69
N GLY A 49 30.24 -1.90 4.81
CA GLY A 49 29.80 -0.81 5.70
C GLY A 49 28.56 -0.06 5.25
N GLN A 50 27.86 -0.52 4.20
CA GLN A 50 26.56 0.06 3.81
C GLN A 50 25.47 -0.22 4.87
N TYR A 51 24.42 0.61 4.85
CA TYR A 51 23.28 0.42 5.73
C TYR A 51 22.40 -0.75 5.29
N LEU A 52 21.99 -1.56 6.26
CA LEU A 52 20.99 -2.61 6.09
C LEU A 52 19.76 -2.25 6.92
N LEU A 53 18.64 -1.99 6.22
CA LEU A 53 17.36 -1.64 6.83
C LEU A 53 16.34 -2.74 6.59
N PRO A 54 15.31 -2.87 7.46
CA PRO A 54 14.08 -3.57 7.10
C PRO A 54 13.53 -3.02 5.78
N GLY A 55 13.03 -3.92 4.93
CA GLY A 55 12.37 -3.48 3.70
C GLY A 55 11.14 -2.63 4.01
N MET A 56 10.96 -1.54 3.28
CA MET A 56 9.85 -0.61 3.53
C MET A 56 8.50 -1.28 3.23
N ILE A 57 7.48 -0.89 3.98
CA ILE A 57 6.08 -1.29 3.78
C ILE A 57 5.31 -0.02 3.38
N ASP A 58 4.80 -0.01 2.15
CA ASP A 58 4.00 1.10 1.62
C ASP A 58 2.50 0.75 1.75
N ASP A 59 1.80 1.46 2.64
CA ASP A 59 0.40 1.18 2.94
C ASP A 59 -0.58 1.83 1.95
N GLN A 60 -0.09 2.61 0.97
CA GLN A 60 -0.97 3.32 0.05
C GLN A 60 -0.40 3.40 -1.36
N VAL A 61 -0.64 2.34 -2.14
CA VAL A 61 -0.35 2.32 -3.58
C VAL A 61 -1.61 2.25 -4.44
N HIS A 62 -1.48 2.71 -5.68
CA HIS A 62 -2.51 2.57 -6.70
C HIS A 62 -1.90 2.00 -7.99
N PHE A 63 -1.77 0.68 -8.07
CA PHE A 63 -1.12 -0.01 -9.20
C PHE A 63 -2.00 -0.07 -10.46
N ARG A 64 -3.28 0.33 -10.37
CA ARG A 64 -4.21 0.50 -11.51
C ARG A 64 -4.56 -0.79 -12.28
N ASP A 65 -4.28 -1.95 -11.70
CA ASP A 65 -4.61 -3.27 -12.26
C ASP A 65 -5.59 -4.00 -11.32
N PRO A 66 -6.78 -4.41 -11.80
CA PRO A 66 -7.26 -4.35 -13.18
C PRO A 66 -7.80 -2.99 -13.62
N GLY A 67 -7.93 -2.82 -14.95
CA GLY A 67 -8.72 -1.75 -15.56
C GLY A 67 -7.94 -0.69 -16.31
N ALA A 68 -6.79 -0.26 -15.78
CA ALA A 68 -5.99 0.80 -16.40
C ALA A 68 -4.50 0.44 -16.53
N PRO A 69 -4.15 -0.68 -17.20
CA PRO A 69 -2.77 -1.15 -17.33
C PRO A 69 -1.83 -0.19 -18.07
N HIS A 70 -2.37 0.76 -18.84
CA HIS A 70 -1.59 1.82 -19.48
C HIS A 70 -1.01 2.83 -18.48
N LYS A 71 -1.52 2.86 -17.23
CA LYS A 71 -1.02 3.73 -16.15
C LYS A 71 -0.04 3.02 -15.23
N GLY A 72 -0.23 1.72 -15.04
CA GLY A 72 0.56 0.88 -14.14
C GLY A 72 -0.02 -0.53 -14.08
N THR A 73 0.80 -1.50 -13.69
CA THR A 73 0.42 -2.90 -13.49
C THR A 73 1.11 -3.47 -12.26
N PHE A 74 0.63 -4.59 -11.71
CA PHE A 74 1.35 -5.28 -10.64
C PHE A 74 2.80 -5.60 -11.03
N LEU A 75 3.07 -5.94 -12.30
CA LEU A 75 4.42 -6.24 -12.77
C LEU A 75 5.33 -5.00 -12.80
N SER A 76 4.86 -3.88 -13.34
CA SER A 76 5.66 -2.65 -13.45
C SER A 76 5.87 -1.99 -12.10
N GLU A 77 4.79 -1.82 -11.33
CA GLU A 77 4.83 -1.02 -10.10
C GLU A 77 5.48 -1.79 -8.95
N SER A 78 5.33 -3.11 -8.86
CA SER A 78 6.06 -3.90 -7.85
C SER A 78 7.57 -3.89 -8.07
N ARG A 79 8.02 -3.81 -9.33
CA ARG A 79 9.45 -3.66 -9.65
C ARG A 79 9.96 -2.28 -9.31
N ALA A 80 9.16 -1.24 -9.54
CA ALA A 80 9.48 0.11 -9.12
C ALA A 80 9.59 0.20 -7.59
N ALA A 81 8.63 -0.38 -6.86
CA ALA A 81 8.65 -0.50 -5.40
C ALA A 81 9.94 -1.19 -4.91
N LEU A 82 10.25 -2.37 -5.48
CA LEU A 82 11.46 -3.12 -5.12
C LEU A 82 12.75 -2.32 -5.38
N ALA A 83 12.84 -1.61 -6.50
CA ALA A 83 13.98 -0.76 -6.82
C ALA A 83 14.15 0.41 -5.83
N GLY A 84 13.05 0.88 -5.23
CA GLY A 84 13.03 1.89 -4.17
C GLY A 84 13.25 1.34 -2.75
N GLY A 85 13.46 0.03 -2.59
CA GLY A 85 13.61 -0.61 -1.27
C GLY A 85 12.28 -0.92 -0.55
N VAL A 86 11.14 -0.77 -1.23
CA VAL A 86 9.84 -1.21 -0.75
C VAL A 86 9.67 -2.70 -1.03
N THR A 87 9.38 -3.48 0.00
CA THR A 87 9.30 -4.95 -0.08
C THR A 87 7.89 -5.49 0.15
N SER A 88 6.98 -4.63 0.61
CA SER A 88 5.57 -4.96 0.81
C SER A 88 4.70 -3.76 0.48
N VAL A 89 3.56 -3.97 -0.17
CA VAL A 89 2.64 -2.91 -0.56
C VAL A 89 1.19 -3.24 -0.20
N MET A 90 0.36 -2.22 0.03
CA MET A 90 -1.09 -2.35 0.21
C MET A 90 -1.82 -1.57 -0.88
N ASP A 91 -2.41 -2.30 -1.84
CA ASP A 91 -3.03 -1.67 -3.01
C ASP A 91 -4.48 -1.26 -2.75
N MET A 92 -4.80 -0.04 -3.16
CA MET A 92 -6.09 0.62 -2.93
C MET A 92 -7.22 0.06 -3.82
N PRO A 93 -8.49 0.14 -3.39
CA PRO A 93 -9.60 -0.57 -4.04
C PRO A 93 -10.16 0.11 -5.29
N ASN A 94 -9.69 1.31 -5.65
CA ASN A 94 -10.19 2.12 -6.77
C ASN A 94 -9.60 1.70 -8.14
N THR A 95 -9.68 0.40 -8.43
CA THR A 95 -9.41 -0.23 -9.72
C THR A 95 -10.69 -0.35 -10.56
N GLN A 96 -10.63 -0.97 -11.74
CA GLN A 96 -11.81 -1.26 -12.55
C GLN A 96 -11.86 -2.76 -12.92
N PRO A 97 -12.83 -3.53 -12.38
CA PRO A 97 -13.80 -3.11 -11.36
C PRO A 97 -13.14 -2.74 -10.01
N PRO A 98 -13.80 -1.92 -9.19
CA PRO A 98 -13.29 -1.61 -7.86
C PRO A 98 -13.40 -2.83 -6.94
N THR A 99 -12.53 -2.90 -5.93
CA THR A 99 -12.47 -4.00 -4.95
C THR A 99 -13.56 -3.83 -3.89
N LEU A 100 -14.83 -3.90 -4.30
CA LEU A 100 -16.02 -3.77 -3.46
C LEU A 100 -16.66 -5.11 -3.06
N GLY A 101 -16.17 -6.21 -3.62
CA GLY A 101 -16.69 -7.56 -3.42
C GLY A 101 -15.56 -8.59 -3.28
N LEU A 102 -15.86 -9.70 -2.62
CA LEU A 102 -14.89 -10.77 -2.37
C LEU A 102 -14.35 -11.41 -3.65
N GLU A 103 -15.14 -11.46 -4.71
CA GLU A 103 -14.69 -11.95 -6.02
C GLU A 103 -13.65 -11.01 -6.65
N ALA A 104 -13.89 -9.69 -6.59
CA ALA A 104 -12.95 -8.69 -7.09
C ALA A 104 -11.63 -8.73 -6.30
N LEU A 105 -11.71 -8.89 -4.97
CA LEU A 105 -10.54 -9.10 -4.11
C LEU A 105 -9.76 -10.36 -4.53
N ALA A 106 -10.44 -11.50 -4.65
CA ALA A 106 -9.80 -12.76 -5.03
C ALA A 106 -9.21 -12.73 -6.45
N ALA A 107 -9.84 -12.03 -7.38
CA ALA A 107 -9.29 -11.83 -8.72
C ALA A 107 -8.00 -10.99 -8.70
N LYS A 108 -7.94 -9.99 -7.81
CA LYS A 108 -6.78 -9.12 -7.63
C LYS A 108 -5.62 -9.85 -6.95
N GLU A 109 -5.91 -10.66 -5.93
CA GLU A 109 -4.95 -11.57 -5.30
C GLU A 109 -4.30 -12.51 -6.32
N ARG A 110 -5.11 -13.16 -7.18
CA ARG A 110 -4.59 -14.04 -8.24
C ARG A 110 -3.69 -13.31 -9.24
N ARG A 111 -4.00 -12.07 -9.58
CA ARG A 111 -3.17 -11.25 -10.48
C ARG A 111 -1.83 -10.91 -9.86
N ALA A 112 -1.83 -10.40 -8.63
CA ALA A 112 -0.61 -10.07 -7.91
C ALA A 112 0.27 -11.31 -7.68
N ALA A 113 -0.34 -12.44 -7.33
CA ALA A 113 0.37 -13.71 -7.16
C ALA A 113 1.12 -14.17 -8.41
N ALA A 114 0.62 -13.84 -9.61
CA ALA A 114 1.24 -14.25 -10.86
C ALA A 114 2.46 -13.42 -11.26
N CYS A 115 2.58 -12.16 -10.81
CA CYS A 115 3.58 -11.24 -11.35
C CYS A 115 4.21 -10.21 -10.39
N SER A 116 3.76 -10.12 -9.12
CA SER A 116 4.34 -9.19 -8.16
C SER A 116 5.76 -9.59 -7.78
N SER A 117 6.67 -8.60 -7.75
CA SER A 117 8.05 -8.76 -7.29
C SER A 117 8.22 -8.46 -5.78
N VAL A 118 7.16 -8.02 -5.11
CA VAL A 118 7.12 -7.68 -3.67
C VAL A 118 5.93 -8.36 -3.00
N ASN A 119 5.92 -8.43 -1.67
CA ASN A 119 4.73 -8.89 -0.93
C ASN A 119 3.58 -7.90 -1.12
N TYR A 120 2.35 -8.39 -0.99
CA TYR A 120 1.16 -7.58 -1.27
C TYR A 120 0.05 -7.84 -0.26
N GLY A 121 -0.70 -6.79 0.03
CA GLY A 121 -2.01 -6.80 0.67
C GLY A 121 -2.96 -5.88 -0.11
N PHE A 122 -4.25 -5.94 0.22
CA PHE A 122 -5.28 -5.17 -0.47
C PHE A 122 -6.20 -4.50 0.52
N HIS A 123 -6.49 -3.22 0.29
CA HIS A 123 -7.60 -2.57 0.97
C HIS A 123 -8.92 -2.92 0.29
N PHE A 124 -9.97 -3.06 1.10
CA PHE A 124 -11.33 -3.28 0.62
C PHE A 124 -12.06 -1.95 0.50
N GLY A 125 -12.75 -1.72 -0.61
CA GLY A 125 -13.48 -0.48 -0.84
C GLY A 125 -14.86 -0.50 -0.22
N VAL A 126 -15.34 0.70 0.11
CA VAL A 126 -16.72 0.92 0.55
C VAL A 126 -17.51 1.64 -0.54
N SER A 127 -18.76 1.24 -0.70
CA SER A 127 -19.81 1.98 -1.38
C SER A 127 -21.07 1.96 -0.51
N ARG A 128 -22.06 2.78 -0.86
CA ARG A 128 -23.39 2.77 -0.22
C ARG A 128 -24.06 1.39 -0.29
N ASP A 129 -23.73 0.61 -1.31
CA ASP A 129 -24.39 -0.66 -1.62
C ASP A 129 -23.72 -1.90 -0.98
N ASN A 130 -22.55 -1.76 -0.33
CA ASN A 130 -21.78 -2.90 0.18
C ASN A 130 -21.51 -2.90 1.69
N LEU A 131 -22.13 -2.00 2.47
CA LEU A 131 -21.92 -1.91 3.93
C LEU A 131 -22.16 -3.23 4.67
N ASP A 132 -23.16 -4.02 4.24
CA ASP A 132 -23.42 -5.36 4.78
C ASP A 132 -22.26 -6.33 4.55
N THR A 133 -21.59 -6.22 3.40
CA THR A 133 -20.41 -7.02 3.07
C THR A 133 -19.23 -6.59 3.93
N VAL A 134 -19.04 -5.27 4.12
CA VAL A 134 -17.98 -4.71 4.98
C VAL A 134 -18.15 -5.17 6.43
N ALA A 135 -19.36 -5.12 6.97
CA ALA A 135 -19.66 -5.54 8.34
C ALA A 135 -19.39 -7.04 8.61
N ARG A 136 -19.35 -7.87 7.55
CA ARG A 136 -19.05 -9.31 7.61
C ARG A 136 -17.66 -9.66 7.08
N LEU A 137 -16.82 -8.65 6.81
CA LEU A 137 -15.51 -8.87 6.22
C LEU A 137 -14.59 -9.55 7.23
N ASP A 138 -13.85 -10.55 6.76
CA ASP A 138 -12.80 -11.18 7.56
C ASP A 138 -11.59 -10.23 7.63
N PRO A 139 -11.21 -9.73 8.82
CA PRO A 139 -10.10 -8.80 8.97
C PRO A 139 -8.75 -9.40 8.58
N GLU A 140 -8.60 -10.74 8.54
CA GLU A 140 -7.34 -11.38 8.14
C GLU A 140 -7.15 -11.42 6.61
N ARG A 141 -8.21 -11.13 5.84
CA ARG A 141 -8.18 -11.18 4.37
C ARG A 141 -7.82 -9.85 3.70
N VAL A 142 -7.82 -8.75 4.45
CA VAL A 142 -7.63 -7.41 3.90
C VAL A 142 -6.69 -6.60 4.78
N ALA A 143 -5.96 -5.67 4.17
CA ALA A 143 -5.09 -4.75 4.91
C ALA A 143 -5.89 -3.70 5.72
N GLY A 144 -7.12 -3.44 5.31
CA GLY A 144 -8.03 -2.49 5.93
C GLY A 144 -9.18 -2.14 4.98
N VAL A 145 -10.10 -1.31 5.45
CA VAL A 145 -11.23 -0.81 4.66
C VAL A 145 -10.97 0.63 4.28
N LYS A 146 -11.12 0.99 3.00
CA LYS A 146 -10.90 2.35 2.49
C LYS A 146 -12.22 3.00 2.07
N VAL A 147 -12.52 4.15 2.67
CA VAL A 147 -13.64 5.01 2.31
C VAL A 147 -13.15 6.32 1.70
N PHE A 148 -13.88 6.84 0.72
CA PHE A 148 -13.66 8.18 0.17
C PHE A 148 -14.82 9.08 0.57
N MET A 149 -14.54 10.05 1.45
CA MET A 149 -15.55 10.98 1.99
C MET A 149 -15.70 12.24 1.12
N GLY A 150 -14.80 12.44 0.15
CA GLY A 150 -14.85 13.54 -0.81
C GLY A 150 -13.96 13.28 -2.03
N ALA A 151 -14.10 14.16 -3.04
CA ALA A 151 -13.28 14.20 -4.27
C ALA A 151 -13.09 12.84 -4.99
N SER A 152 -14.09 11.97 -4.93
CA SER A 152 -14.10 10.68 -5.61
C SER A 152 -15.21 10.63 -6.66
N THR A 153 -15.11 9.69 -7.60
CA THR A 153 -16.06 9.54 -8.71
C THR A 153 -16.80 8.21 -8.64
N GLY A 154 -18.07 8.23 -9.05
CA GLY A 154 -18.93 7.04 -9.10
C GLY A 154 -19.27 6.48 -7.72
N ASN A 155 -19.39 5.15 -7.64
CA ASN A 155 -19.93 4.45 -6.46
C ASN A 155 -18.97 4.42 -5.26
N LEU A 156 -17.77 4.99 -5.35
CA LEU A 156 -16.79 4.98 -4.24
C LEU A 156 -16.92 6.19 -3.29
N LEU A 157 -17.74 7.18 -3.65
CA LEU A 157 -18.02 8.32 -2.79
C LEU A 157 -19.08 7.93 -1.75
N VAL A 158 -18.70 8.02 -0.48
CA VAL A 158 -19.60 7.81 0.67
C VAL A 158 -19.50 9.04 1.57
N ASP A 159 -20.41 9.98 1.36
CA ASP A 159 -20.45 11.29 2.00
C ASP A 159 -21.74 11.55 2.80
N ASP A 160 -22.65 10.57 2.87
CA ASP A 160 -23.82 10.65 3.75
C ASP A 160 -23.50 10.16 5.16
N GLU A 161 -23.99 10.91 6.15
CA GLU A 161 -23.78 10.67 7.57
C GLU A 161 -24.24 9.27 8.01
N ALA A 162 -25.41 8.81 7.55
CA ALA A 162 -25.95 7.51 7.94
C ALA A 162 -25.05 6.34 7.52
N SER A 163 -24.53 6.36 6.29
CA SER A 163 -23.59 5.34 5.80
C SER A 163 -22.26 5.40 6.54
N LEU A 164 -21.75 6.60 6.82
CA LEU A 164 -20.52 6.79 7.58
C LEU A 164 -20.68 6.31 9.02
N GLU A 165 -21.71 6.75 9.75
CA GLU A 165 -21.97 6.29 11.12
C GLU A 165 -22.06 4.77 11.20
N ARG A 166 -22.73 4.14 10.24
CA ARG A 166 -22.81 2.69 10.16
C ARG A 166 -21.45 2.06 9.90
N LEU A 167 -20.67 2.59 8.95
CA LEU A 167 -19.34 2.12 8.63
C LEU A 167 -18.40 2.20 9.84
N PHE A 168 -18.36 3.34 10.54
CA PHE A 168 -17.54 3.53 11.73
C PHE A 168 -17.95 2.63 12.90
N ARG A 169 -19.23 2.24 12.97
CA ARG A 169 -19.76 1.33 14.00
C ARG A 169 -19.47 -0.15 13.70
N ASP A 170 -19.66 -0.55 12.44
CA ASP A 170 -19.73 -1.97 12.06
C ASP A 170 -18.46 -2.49 11.37
N CYS A 171 -17.50 -1.63 11.01
CA CYS A 171 -16.26 -2.05 10.35
C CYS A 171 -15.40 -2.91 11.30
N PRO A 172 -15.07 -4.17 10.94
CA PRO A 172 -14.38 -5.11 11.82
C PRO A 172 -12.86 -4.92 11.88
N THR A 173 -12.32 -3.97 11.11
CA THR A 173 -10.87 -3.73 10.97
C THR A 173 -10.57 -2.23 10.83
N LEU A 174 -9.31 -1.87 10.61
CA LEU A 174 -8.86 -0.51 10.39
C LEU A 174 -9.63 0.15 9.23
N LEU A 175 -10.19 1.33 9.50
CA LEU A 175 -10.84 2.17 8.51
C LEU A 175 -9.90 3.31 8.09
N LEU A 176 -9.57 3.35 6.81
CA LEU A 176 -8.80 4.41 6.17
C LEU A 176 -9.75 5.36 5.45
N ALA A 177 -9.61 6.65 5.69
CA ALA A 177 -10.45 7.66 5.08
C ALA A 177 -9.63 8.57 4.15
N HIS A 178 -10.18 8.86 2.98
CA HIS A 178 -9.79 10.03 2.20
C HIS A 178 -10.69 11.19 2.63
N CYS A 179 -10.11 12.14 3.37
CA CYS A 179 -10.82 13.19 4.09
C CYS A 179 -10.74 14.53 3.36
N GLU A 180 -11.64 14.74 2.41
CA GLU A 180 -11.82 16.02 1.73
C GLU A 180 -13.28 16.46 1.80
N ASP A 181 -13.52 17.76 1.93
CA ASP A 181 -14.85 18.36 1.97
C ASP A 181 -15.24 18.86 0.58
N THR A 182 -16.03 18.07 -0.16
CA THR A 182 -16.44 18.39 -1.54
C THR A 182 -17.18 19.73 -1.64
N PRO A 183 -18.16 20.06 -0.77
CA PRO A 183 -18.72 21.41 -0.68
C PRO A 183 -17.67 22.53 -0.59
N ARG A 184 -16.69 22.39 0.32
CA ARG A 184 -15.61 23.38 0.47
C ARG A 184 -14.73 23.49 -0.77
N ILE A 185 -14.39 22.36 -1.39
CA ILE A 185 -13.59 22.33 -2.62
C ILE A 185 -14.31 23.13 -3.72
N ARG A 186 -15.60 22.86 -3.93
CA ARG A 186 -16.40 23.57 -4.95
C ARG A 186 -16.55 25.06 -4.66
N GLU A 187 -16.74 25.43 -3.40
CA GLU A 187 -16.78 26.84 -2.97
C GLU A 187 -15.47 27.57 -3.35
N ARG A 188 -14.31 26.96 -3.05
CA ARG A 188 -13.00 27.54 -3.34
C ARG A 188 -12.68 27.55 -4.82
N GLU A 189 -12.97 26.47 -5.53
CA GLU A 189 -12.79 26.38 -6.99
C GLU A 189 -13.58 27.49 -7.70
N ALA A 190 -14.84 27.70 -7.32
CA ALA A 190 -15.65 28.78 -7.87
C ALA A 190 -15.10 30.18 -7.53
N GLN A 191 -14.59 30.36 -6.30
CA GLN A 191 -13.96 31.62 -5.88
C GLN A 191 -12.72 31.95 -6.72
N TRP A 192 -11.84 30.96 -6.95
CA TRP A 192 -10.63 31.14 -7.75
C TRP A 192 -10.96 31.30 -9.24
N ALA A 193 -11.90 30.52 -9.76
CA ALA A 193 -12.37 30.65 -11.15
C ALA A 193 -12.98 32.04 -11.43
N ALA A 194 -13.63 32.67 -10.46
CA ALA A 194 -14.14 34.04 -10.61
C ALA A 194 -13.02 35.08 -10.79
N GLY A 195 -11.83 34.85 -10.22
CA GLY A 195 -10.68 35.75 -10.34
C GLY A 195 -9.77 35.44 -11.54
N TYR A 196 -9.59 34.15 -11.86
CA TYR A 196 -8.58 33.68 -12.81
C TYR A 196 -9.16 32.98 -14.05
N GLY A 197 -10.47 32.74 -14.11
CA GLY A 197 -11.08 31.87 -15.11
C GLY A 197 -10.48 30.47 -15.04
N ASP A 198 -10.21 29.86 -16.20
CA ASP A 198 -9.59 28.53 -16.30
C ASP A 198 -8.08 28.53 -16.02
N ALA A 199 -7.46 29.71 -15.85
CA ALA A 199 -6.01 29.87 -15.69
C ALA A 199 -5.62 30.06 -14.21
N ILE A 200 -6.16 29.23 -13.32
CA ILE A 200 -5.80 29.23 -11.89
C ILE A 200 -4.31 28.87 -11.77
N PRO A 201 -3.47 29.75 -11.20
CA PRO A 201 -2.03 29.54 -11.18
C PRO A 201 -1.61 28.54 -10.09
N PRO A 202 -0.47 27.83 -10.22
CA PRO A 202 -0.04 26.84 -9.24
C PRO A 202 0.19 27.38 -7.83
N ASP A 203 0.51 28.67 -7.69
CA ASP A 203 0.68 29.36 -6.40
C ASP A 203 -0.66 29.67 -5.70
N ALA A 204 -1.79 29.47 -6.36
CA ALA A 204 -3.11 29.45 -5.74
C ALA A 204 -3.43 28.09 -5.06
N HIS A 205 -2.58 27.07 -5.26
CA HIS A 205 -2.60 25.86 -4.47
C HIS A 205 -1.88 26.14 -3.13
N PRO A 206 -2.53 25.94 -1.97
CA PRO A 206 -1.90 26.15 -0.67
C PRO A 206 -0.72 25.22 -0.42
#